data_AF-A0A7D9LX83-F1
#
_entry.id   AF-A0A7D9LX83-F1
#
_cell.length_a   1.000
_cell.length_b   1.000
_cell.length_c   1.000
_cell.angle_alpha   90.00
_cell.angle_beta   90.00
_cell.angle_gamma   90.00
#
_symmetry.space_group_name_H-M   'P 1'
#
loop_
_entity.id
_entity.type
_entity.pdbx_description
1 polymer ?
#
loop_
_entity_poly.entity_id
_entity_poly.type
_entity_poly.pdbx_seq_one_letter_code
_entity_poly.pdbx_strand_id
1 'polypeptide(L)'
;KVYLYLNSEEGSFILTDQRRAKLSFCSVVQKINDASQTVGKDGKFQTFICLGARDHLLEEWFPLISVCPVTTHMYEQNSFLRDKDMVEFLVILLRSLIEFNIVLEASLLKGIS
;
A
#
# COMPACT_ATOMS: atom_id res chain seq x y z
N LYS A 1 24.25 -4.43 18.11
CA LYS A 1 23.82 -5.09 16.85
C LYS A 1 22.81 -4.24 16.08
N VAL A 2 21.66 -3.84 16.67
CA VAL A 2 20.66 -2.97 16.02
C VAL A 2 21.25 -1.61 15.55
N TYR A 3 22.03 -0.94 16.40
CA TYR A 3 22.68 0.34 16.04
C TYR A 3 23.69 0.24 14.88
N LEU A 4 24.38 -0.90 14.73
CA LEU A 4 25.32 -1.11 13.62
C LEU A 4 24.59 -1.42 12.32
N TYR A 5 23.41 -2.07 12.40
CA TYR A 5 22.55 -2.34 11.26
C TYR A 5 21.85 -1.07 10.77
N LEU A 6 21.39 -0.18 11.67
CA LEU A 6 20.79 1.10 11.28
C LEU A 6 21.79 2.06 10.62
N ASN A 7 23.07 1.96 10.97
CA ASN A 7 24.16 2.76 10.40
C ASN A 7 24.85 2.09 9.19
N SER A 8 24.42 0.89 8.78
CA SER A 8 24.91 0.26 7.55
C SER A 8 24.14 0.81 6.34
N GLU A 9 24.72 0.67 5.15
CA GLU A 9 24.05 1.03 3.90
C GLU A 9 22.71 0.30 3.74
N GLU A 10 22.62 -0.96 4.20
CA GLU A 10 21.38 -1.75 4.24
C GLU A 10 20.31 -1.15 5.17
N GLY A 11 20.67 -0.72 6.38
CA GLY A 11 19.71 -0.08 7.28
C GLY A 11 19.21 1.27 6.77
N SER A 12 20.11 2.06 6.19
CA SER A 12 19.77 3.33 5.52
C SER A 12 18.82 3.10 4.34
N PHE A 13 19.07 2.07 3.54
CA PHE A 13 18.23 1.68 2.42
C PHE A 13 16.83 1.25 2.88
N ILE A 14 16.71 0.37 3.88
CA ILE A 14 15.42 -0.09 4.44
C ILE A 14 14.60 1.08 4.98
N LEU A 15 15.23 2.02 5.70
CA LEU A 15 14.53 3.20 6.22
C LEU A 15 14.05 4.14 5.09
N THR A 16 14.83 4.26 4.03
CA THR A 16 14.49 5.08 2.87
C THR A 16 13.32 4.47 2.08
N ASP A 17 13.32 3.15 1.92
CA ASP A 17 12.28 2.39 1.25
C ASP A 17 10.95 2.45 2.01
N GLN A 18 10.98 2.22 3.33
CA GLN A 18 9.82 2.40 4.19
C GLN A 18 9.28 3.83 4.19
N ARG A 19 10.15 4.83 4.07
CA ARG A 19 9.73 6.24 3.97
C ARG A 19 9.03 6.51 2.63
N ARG A 20 9.56 5.97 1.54
CA ARG A 20 8.95 6.09 0.20
C ARG A 20 7.55 5.48 0.17
N ALA A 21 7.40 4.25 0.68
CA ALA A 21 6.13 3.55 0.76
C ALA A 21 5.07 4.33 1.55
N LYS A 22 5.45 4.94 2.68
CA LYS A 22 4.55 5.78 3.48
C LYS A 22 4.13 7.06 2.75
N LEU A 23 5.09 7.73 2.09
CA LEU A 23 4.81 8.95 1.33
C LEU A 23 3.90 8.68 0.14
N SER A 24 4.16 7.60 -0.61
CA SER A 24 3.33 7.21 -1.75
C SER A 24 1.91 6.85 -1.30
N PHE A 25 1.78 6.08 -0.21
CA PHE A 25 0.48 5.74 0.39
C PHE A 25 -0.32 6.99 0.77
N CYS A 26 0.27 7.89 1.56
CA CYS A 26 -0.41 9.12 1.99
C CYS A 26 -0.79 10.02 0.81
N SER A 27 0.12 10.18 -0.16
CA SER A 27 -0.12 10.99 -1.36
C SER A 27 -1.30 10.44 -2.17
N VAL A 28 -1.36 9.13 -2.41
CA VAL A 28 -2.46 8.52 -3.19
C VAL A 28 -3.79 8.61 -2.44
N VAL A 29 -3.81 8.31 -1.14
CA VAL A 29 -5.03 8.44 -0.32
C VAL A 29 -5.54 9.87 -0.31
N GLN A 30 -4.67 10.86 -0.23
CA GLN A 30 -5.05 12.27 -0.29
C GLN A 30 -5.65 12.63 -1.66
N LYS A 31 -4.97 12.27 -2.76
CA LYS A 31 -5.49 12.49 -4.12
C LYS A 31 -6.88 11.90 -4.33
N ILE A 32 -7.12 10.68 -3.83
CA ILE A 32 -8.42 10.01 -3.90
C ILE A 32 -9.48 10.78 -3.11
N ASN A 33 -9.14 11.21 -1.89
CA ASN A 33 -10.08 11.94 -1.05
C ASN A 33 -10.46 13.30 -1.65
N ASP A 34 -9.51 13.99 -2.27
CA ASP A 34 -9.70 15.30 -2.87
C ASP A 34 -10.52 15.22 -4.18
N ALA A 35 -10.24 14.24 -5.04
CA ALA A 35 -10.91 14.09 -6.33
C ALA A 35 -12.35 13.55 -6.24
N SER A 36 -12.67 12.83 -5.16
CA SER A 36 -13.87 11.99 -5.09
C SER A 36 -14.82 12.37 -3.96
N GLN A 37 -15.27 13.63 -3.93
CA GLN A 37 -16.20 14.11 -2.89
C GLN A 37 -17.57 13.43 -2.91
N THR A 38 -18.02 12.95 -4.08
CA THR A 38 -19.32 12.26 -4.25
C THR A 38 -19.21 10.73 -4.25
N VAL A 39 -18.00 10.16 -4.16
CA VAL A 39 -17.79 8.71 -4.19
C VAL A 39 -17.78 8.16 -2.77
N GLY A 40 -18.59 7.13 -2.53
CA GLY A 40 -18.62 6.40 -1.27
C GLY A 40 -17.31 5.68 -0.94
N LYS A 41 -17.20 5.14 0.28
CA LYS A 41 -15.99 4.47 0.78
C LYS A 41 -15.53 3.32 -0.12
N ASP A 42 -16.47 2.52 -0.63
CA ASP A 42 -16.15 1.38 -1.51
C ASP A 42 -15.55 1.83 -2.83
N GLY A 43 -16.10 2.89 -3.44
CA GLY A 43 -15.56 3.43 -4.68
C GLY A 43 -14.19 4.07 -4.48
N LYS A 44 -13.95 4.72 -3.33
CA LYS A 44 -12.61 5.22 -2.96
C LYS A 44 -11.62 4.08 -2.76
N PHE A 45 -12.04 3.00 -2.12
CA PHE A 45 -11.22 1.80 -1.93
C PHE A 45 -10.90 1.11 -3.26
N GLN A 46 -11.87 0.96 -4.16
CA GLN A 46 -11.64 0.42 -5.50
C GLN A 46 -10.61 1.25 -6.27
N THR A 47 -10.74 2.59 -6.27
CA THR A 47 -9.76 3.48 -6.90
C THR A 47 -8.38 3.33 -6.26
N PHE A 48 -8.30 3.20 -4.93
CA PHE A 48 -7.04 2.94 -4.23
C PHE A 48 -6.36 1.66 -4.71
N ILE A 49 -7.11 0.55 -4.81
CA ILE A 49 -6.59 -0.73 -5.29
C ILE A 49 -6.14 -0.62 -6.75
N CYS A 50 -6.95 0.00 -7.62
CA CYS A 50 -6.59 0.17 -9.03
C CYS A 50 -5.30 0.97 -9.20
N LEU A 51 -5.18 2.14 -8.57
CA LEU A 51 -3.97 2.98 -8.66
C LEU A 51 -2.75 2.28 -8.07
N GLY A 52 -2.90 1.63 -6.91
CA GLY A 52 -1.82 0.87 -6.31
C GLY A 52 -1.35 -0.29 -7.19
N ALA A 53 -2.28 -0.98 -7.87
CA ALA A 53 -1.94 -2.06 -8.78
C ALA A 53 -1.22 -1.54 -10.03
N ARG A 54 -1.75 -0.47 -10.66
CA ARG A 54 -1.14 0.22 -11.81
C ARG A 54 0.31 0.62 -11.54
N ASP A 55 0.55 1.20 -10.37
CA ASP A 55 1.85 1.76 -10.01
C ASP A 55 2.75 0.76 -9.26
N HIS A 56 2.31 -0.51 -9.11
CA HIS A 56 3.00 -1.57 -8.38
C HIS A 56 3.33 -1.25 -6.91
N LEU A 57 2.47 -0.47 -6.25
CA LEU A 57 2.68 0.00 -4.88
C LEU A 57 1.98 -0.85 -3.81
N LEU A 58 1.05 -1.74 -4.21
CA LEU A 58 0.29 -2.55 -3.24
C LEU A 58 1.19 -3.45 -2.39
N GLU A 59 2.26 -4.01 -2.97
CA GLU A 59 3.22 -4.87 -2.27
C GLU A 59 3.99 -4.13 -1.16
N GLU A 60 4.16 -2.81 -1.30
CA GLU A 60 4.76 -1.95 -0.27
C GLU A 60 3.71 -1.48 0.75
N TRP A 61 2.47 -1.24 0.32
CA TRP A 61 1.42 -0.65 1.15
C TRP A 61 0.77 -1.65 2.11
N PHE A 62 0.48 -2.88 1.68
CA PHE A 62 -0.17 -3.86 2.56
C PHE A 62 0.64 -4.22 3.82
N PRO A 63 1.98 -4.37 3.76
CA PRO A 63 2.82 -4.49 4.95
C PRO A 63 2.76 -3.27 5.87
N LEU A 64 2.65 -2.05 5.31
CA LEU A 64 2.47 -0.85 6.13
C LEU A 64 1.13 -0.87 6.86
N ILE A 65 0.05 -1.22 6.15
CA ILE A 65 -1.30 -1.32 6.71
C ILE A 65 -1.33 -2.37 7.82
N SER A 66 -0.74 -3.55 7.63
CA SER A 66 -0.79 -4.63 8.64
C SER A 66 -0.16 -4.25 9.98
N VAL A 67 0.87 -3.40 9.97
CA VAL A 67 1.57 -2.95 11.19
C VAL A 67 1.00 -1.66 11.79
N CYS A 68 0.00 -1.04 11.17
CA CYS A 68 -0.61 0.18 11.71
C CYS A 68 -1.48 -0.13 12.94
N PRO A 69 -1.43 0.70 14.01
CA PRO A 69 -2.27 0.51 15.19
C PRO A 69 -3.76 0.41 14.88
N VAL A 70 -4.24 1.19 13.90
CA VAL A 70 -5.64 1.14 13.45
C VAL A 70 -6.07 -0.25 12.98
N THR A 71 -5.18 -1.03 12.39
CA THR A 71 -5.47 -2.40 11.93
C THR A 71 -5.75 -3.32 13.11
N THR A 72 -5.05 -3.14 14.22
CA THR A 72 -5.31 -3.90 15.47
C THR A 72 -6.66 -3.51 16.08
N HIS A 73 -7.08 -2.25 15.94
CA HIS A 73 -8.34 -1.76 16.48
C HIS A 73 -9.56 -2.09 15.60
N MET A 74 -9.37 -2.19 14.28
CA MET A 74 -10.47 -2.36 13.32
C MET A 74 -10.67 -3.81 12.88
N TYR A 75 -9.69 -4.69 13.07
CA TYR A 75 -9.76 -6.08 12.62
C TYR A 75 -9.60 -7.10 13.76
N GLU A 76 -10.35 -8.19 13.67
CA GLU A 76 -10.29 -9.32 14.60
C GLU A 76 -8.92 -10.01 14.64
N GLN A 77 -8.59 -10.67 15.76
CA GLN A 77 -7.26 -11.29 15.96
C GLN A 77 -6.86 -12.27 14.86
N ASN A 78 -7.80 -13.05 14.34
CA ASN A 78 -7.58 -14.06 13.29
C ASN A 78 -7.87 -13.52 11.87
N SER A 79 -7.94 -12.20 11.70
CA SER A 79 -8.18 -11.57 10.40
C SER A 79 -6.94 -11.63 9.51
N PHE A 80 -7.18 -11.67 8.19
CA PHE A 80 -6.13 -11.72 7.18
C PHE A 80 -5.05 -10.64 7.35
N LEU A 81 -5.44 -9.38 7.57
CA LEU A 81 -4.48 -8.26 7.68
C LEU A 81 -3.67 -8.26 8.98
N ARG A 82 -4.05 -9.07 9.98
CA ARG A 82 -3.29 -9.25 11.23
C ARG A 82 -2.43 -10.50 11.22
N ASP A 83 -2.66 -11.41 10.27
CA ASP A 83 -1.83 -12.59 10.05
C ASP A 83 -0.64 -12.24 9.13
N LYS A 84 0.56 -12.31 9.70
CA LYS A 84 1.80 -11.96 8.98
C LYS A 84 2.03 -12.88 7.78
N ASP A 85 1.77 -14.18 7.91
CA ASP A 85 2.05 -15.15 6.87
C ASP A 85 1.09 -14.96 5.69
N MET A 86 -0.16 -14.59 5.98
CA MET A 86 -1.15 -14.25 4.96
C MET A 86 -0.81 -12.95 4.22
N VAL A 87 -0.36 -11.92 4.93
CA VAL A 87 0.09 -10.66 4.31
C VAL A 87 1.36 -10.91 3.47
N GLU A 88 2.30 -11.71 3.96
CA GLU A 88 3.50 -12.08 3.20
C GLU A 88 3.17 -12.87 1.94
N PHE A 89 2.23 -13.81 2.03
CA PHE A 89 1.68 -14.51 0.87
C PHE A 89 1.07 -13.55 -0.15
N LEU A 90 0.26 -12.58 0.30
CA LEU A 90 -0.31 -11.54 -0.58
C LEU A 90 0.79 -10.71 -1.27
N VAL A 91 1.84 -10.31 -0.54
CA VAL A 91 2.96 -9.56 -1.10
C VAL A 91 3.66 -10.37 -2.20
N ILE A 92 3.88 -11.67 -1.99
CA ILE A 92 4.47 -12.55 -3.01
C ILE A 92 3.58 -12.61 -4.26
N LEU A 93 2.25 -12.73 -4.08
CA LEU A 93 1.32 -12.70 -5.20
C LEU A 93 1.36 -11.36 -5.96
N LEU A 94 1.38 -10.24 -5.24
CA LEU A 94 1.43 -8.90 -5.85
C LEU A 94 2.73 -8.67 -6.62
N ARG A 95 3.87 -9.14 -6.08
CA ARG A 95 5.16 -9.09 -6.78
C ARG A 95 5.19 -9.88 -8.08
N SER A 96 4.39 -10.95 -8.18
CA SER A 96 4.28 -11.67 -9.45
C SER A 96 3.57 -10.84 -10.54
N LEU A 97 2.90 -9.75 -10.17
CA LEU A 97 2.25 -8.82 -11.08
C LEU A 97 3.16 -7.66 -11.52
N ILE A 98 4.38 -7.52 -10.97
CA ILE A 98 5.27 -6.38 -11.24
C ILE A 98 5.70 -6.28 -12.71
N GLU A 99 5.73 -7.40 -13.42
CA GLU A 99 6.15 -7.46 -14.82
C GLU A 99 5.02 -7.03 -15.79
N PHE A 100 3.80 -6.86 -15.29
CA PHE A 100 2.63 -6.55 -16.11
C PHE A 100 2.31 -5.05 -16.05
N ASN A 101 2.32 -4.39 -17.21
CA ASN A 101 1.80 -3.03 -17.31
C ASN A 101 0.27 -3.03 -17.20
N ILE A 102 -0.27 -2.65 -16.05
CA ILE A 102 -1.71 -2.57 -15.81
C ILE A 102 -2.23 -1.21 -16.30
N VAL A 103 -2.96 -1.21 -17.42
CA VAL A 103 -3.55 0.02 -17.96
C VAL A 103 -4.97 0.19 -17.41
N LEU A 104 -5.25 1.35 -16.81
CA LEU A 104 -6.58 1.71 -16.32
C LEU A 104 -7.28 2.64 -17.30
N GLU A 105 -8.57 2.38 -17.55
CA GLU A 105 -9.41 3.29 -18.33
C GLU A 105 -9.65 4.62 -17.60
N ALA A 106 -9.79 5.71 -18.36
CA ALA A 106 -10.03 7.06 -17.80
C ALA A 106 -11.30 7.14 -16.93
N SER A 107 -12.30 6.30 -17.21
CA SER A 107 -13.53 6.14 -16.44
C SER A 107 -13.26 5.73 -14.98
N LEU A 108 -12.20 4.96 -14.74
CA LEU A 108 -11.78 4.50 -13.40
C LEU A 108 -10.91 5.52 -12.69
N LEU A 109 -10.17 6.33 -13.45
CA LEU A 109 -9.25 7.33 -12.91
C LEU A 109 -9.99 8.53 -12.32
N LYS A 110 -11.24 8.83 -12.74
CA LYS A 110 -12.06 9.95 -12.22
C LYS A 110 -11.28 11.28 -12.08
N GLY A 111 -10.32 11.52 -12.96
CA GLY A 111 -9.46 12.71 -12.95
C GLY A 111 -8.20 12.63 -12.06
N ILE A 112 -7.91 11.48 -11.45
CA ILE A 112 -6.70 11.24 -10.66
C ILE A 112 -5.59 10.74 -11.59
N SER A 113 -4.53 11.54 -11.73
CA SER A 113 -3.30 11.21 -12.45
C SER A 113 -2.18 10.82 -11.50
#